data_AF-A0A521Q3X1-F1
#
_entry.id   AF-A0A521Q3X1-F1
#
_cell.length_a   1.000
_cell.length_b   1.000
_cell.length_c   1.000
_cell.angle_alpha   90.00
_cell.angle_beta   90.00
_cell.angle_gamma   90.00
#
_symmetry.space_group_name_H-M   'P 1'
#
loop_
_entity.id
_entity.type
_entity.pdbx_description
1 polymer ?
#
loop_
_entity_poly.entity_id
_entity_poly.type
_entity_poly.pdbx_seq_one_letter_code
_entity_poly.pdbx_strand_id
1 'polypeptide(L)' 'MALINTTIKPFAATAYKEGKFVDVTDADVKGKWAIFFF' A
#
# COMPACT_ATOMS: atom_id res chain seq x y z
N MET A 1 -9.38 -13.69 -13.08
CA MET A 1 -8.22 -14.42 -12.54
C MET A 1 -8.01 -13.95 -11.11
N ALA A 2 -7.73 -14.86 -10.19
CA ALA A 2 -7.45 -14.49 -8.80
C ALA A 2 -6.09 -13.78 -8.70
N LEU A 3 -5.96 -12.81 -7.78
CA LEU A 3 -4.71 -12.06 -7.53
C LEU A 3 -3.82 -12.72 -6.46
N ILE A 4 -4.22 -13.86 -5.90
CA ILE A 4 -3.47 -14.57 -4.86
C ILE A 4 -2.08 -15.00 -5.36
N ASN A 5 -1.07 -14.93 -4.48
CA ASN A 5 0.33 -15.23 -4.78
C ASN A 5 0.94 -14.41 -5.94
N THR A 6 0.38 -13.24 -6.24
CA THR A 6 0.96 -12.29 -7.21
C THR A 6 1.66 -11.14 -6.50
N THR A 7 2.63 -10.52 -7.17
CA THR A 7 3.26 -9.29 -6.66
C THR A 7 2.31 -8.12 -6.89
N ILE A 8 2.16 -7.26 -5.88
CA ILE A 8 1.39 -6.03 -6.00
C ILE A 8 1.98 -5.11 -7.09
N LYS A 9 1.11 -4.37 -7.78
CA LYS A 9 1.57 -3.38 -8.77
C LYS A 9 2.13 -2.14 -8.08
N PRO A 10 3.02 -1.38 -8.72
CA PRO A 10 3.47 -0.08 -8.21
C PRO A 10 2.28 0.84 -7.98
N PHE A 11 2.34 1.61 -6.90
CA PHE A 11 1.32 2.62 -6.59
C PHE A 11 1.93 3.81 -5.86
N ALA A 12 1.26 4.94 -5.98
CA ALA A 12 1.51 6.13 -5.16
C ALA A 12 0.14 6.74 -4.83
N ALA A 13 -0.11 6.95 -3.54
CA ALA A 13 -1.36 7.50 -3.06
C ALA A 13 -1.10 8.43 -1.86
N THR A 14 -1.86 9.52 -1.80
CA THR A 14 -1.86 10.38 -0.61
C THR A 14 -2.87 9.82 0.39
N ALA A 15 -2.43 9.61 1.63
CA ALA A 15 -3.24 9.12 2.74
C ALA A 15 -3.28 10.16 3.85
N TYR A 16 -4.35 10.14 4.64
CA TYR A 16 -4.43 10.93 5.87
C TYR A 16 -4.15 10.02 7.07
N LYS A 17 -3.14 10.37 7.87
CA LYS A 17 -2.74 9.63 9.06
C LYS A 17 -2.43 10.62 10.18
N GLU A 18 -3.05 10.41 11.35
CA GLU A 18 -2.75 11.15 12.59
C GLU A 18 -2.76 12.69 12.42
N GLY A 19 -3.74 13.24 11.70
CA GLY A 19 -3.83 14.69 11.53
C GLY A 19 -3.07 15.24 10.32
N LYS A 20 -2.35 14.41 9.56
CA LYS A 20 -1.46 14.86 8.49
C LYS A 20 -1.68 14.07 7.20
N PHE A 21 -1.42 14.72 6.08
CA PHE A 21 -1.31 14.04 4.79
C PHE A 21 0.10 13.49 4.61
N VAL A 22 0.18 12.23 4.16
CA VAL A 22 1.41 11.51 3.89
C VAL A 22 1.27 10.80 2.55
N ASP A 23 2.36 10.68 1.81
CA ASP A 23 2.39 9.83 0.62
C ASP A 23 2.76 8.40 1.00
N VAL A 24 2.04 7.45 0.42
CA VAL A 24 2.23 6.01 0.62
C VAL A 24 2.42 5.37 -0.74
N THR A 25 3.46 4.54 -0.84
CA THR A 25 3.88 3.86 -2.08
C THR A 25 4.06 2.36 -1.86
N ASP A 26 4.24 1.61 -2.94
CA ASP A 26 4.59 0.18 -2.85
C ASP A 26 5.93 -0.07 -2.13
N ALA A 27 6.82 0.92 -2.10
CA ALA A 27 8.07 0.82 -1.36
C ALA A 27 7.86 0.80 0.16
N ASP A 28 6.82 1.48 0.67
CA ASP A 28 6.57 1.60 2.11
C ASP A 28 6.10 0.29 2.77
N VAL A 29 5.46 -0.57 1.98
CA VAL A 29 4.95 -1.88 2.38
C VAL A 29 5.94 -3.01 2.10
N LYS A 30 6.97 -2.78 1.29
CA LYS A 30 7.96 -3.81 0.94
C LYS A 30 8.73 -4.26 2.18
N GLY A 31 8.84 -5.58 2.37
CA GLY A 31 9.51 -6.17 3.53
C GLY A 31 8.71 -6.11 4.84
N LYS A 32 7.44 -5.68 4.79
CA LYS A 32 6.52 -5.65 5.91
C LYS A 32 5.24 -6.44 5.55
N TRP A 33 4.53 -6.91 6.57
CA TRP A 33 3.17 -7.37 6.39
C TRP A 33 2.23 -6.15 6.26
N ALA A 34 1.43 -6.13 5.19
CA ALA A 34 0.49 -5.07 4.90
C ALA A 34 -0.89 -5.66 4.57
N ILE A 35 -1.94 -4.99 5.04
CA ILE A 35 -3.34 -5.35 4.78
C ILE A 35 -3.99 -4.15 4.09
N PHE A 36 -4.51 -4.36 2.89
CA PHE A 36 -5.27 -3.35 2.15
C PHE A 36 -6.76 -3.61 2.35
N PHE A 37 -7.44 -2.69 3.05
CA PHE A 37 -8.87 -2.76 3.31
C PHE A 37 -9.60 -1.81 2.36
N PHE A 38 -10.50 -2.35 1.53
CA PHE A 38 -11.24 -1.63 0.49
C PHE A 38 -12.69 -1.41 0.89
#